data_AF-A0A250XBU1-F1
#
_entry.id   AF-A0A250XBU1-F1
#
_cell.length_a   1.000
_cell.length_b   1.000
_cell.length_c   1.000
_cell.angle_alpha   90.00
_cell.angle_beta   90.00
_cell.angle_gamma   90.00
#
_symmetry.space_group_name_H-M   'P 1'
#
loop_
_entity.id
_entity.type
_entity.pdbx_description
1 polymer ?
#
loop_
_entity_poly.entity_id
_entity_poly.type
_entity_poly.pdbx_seq_one_letter_code
_entity_poly.pdbx_strand_id
1 'polypeptide(L)'
;MSPDILHRLISENTLAIGSHRSTWFYLAHGHHPRVPLTMLVPRDTESTSEPAHAFVKRVRRERERAIEALKQAQDRMARNANKHRREHTFQVDDKVWLAASHVRLPHALTAKRKLQPRYYGPFRVTKVVSDVAYKLELPPHFKIHPVIHISHLKANQDGSQDFPSRPEYKSPPPAIIVGEGETAEEYFSVGAIRNHKYVGKGRNRQRKFWIQWEGYGEQDNTWKSERDLRIDMEDHLVDSLISDYVQRTGAKFE
;
A
#
# COMPACT_ATOMS: atom_id res chain seq x y z
N MET A 1 -35.61 -0.03 2.37
CA MET A 1 -34.67 1.07 2.07
C MET A 1 -34.64 1.98 3.29
N SER A 2 -33.46 2.22 3.90
CA SER A 2 -33.38 3.04 5.13
C SER A 2 -33.88 4.46 4.85
N PRO A 3 -34.67 5.09 5.76
CA PRO A 3 -35.14 6.47 5.63
C PRO A 3 -34.00 7.47 5.34
N ASP A 4 -32.80 7.23 5.89
CA ASP A 4 -31.62 8.08 5.70
C ASP A 4 -31.11 8.08 4.25
N ILE A 5 -31.24 6.95 3.56
CA ILE A 5 -30.81 6.81 2.15
C ILE A 5 -31.76 7.61 1.26
N LEU A 6 -33.07 7.54 1.52
CA LEU A 6 -34.08 8.30 0.77
C LEU A 6 -33.92 9.81 1.00
N HIS A 7 -33.73 10.24 2.24
CA HIS A 7 -33.54 11.64 2.57
C HIS A 7 -32.28 12.22 1.90
N ARG A 8 -31.18 11.44 1.88
CA ARG A 8 -29.94 11.82 1.17
C ARG A 8 -30.10 11.87 -0.34
N LEU A 9 -30.83 10.93 -0.94
CA LEU A 9 -31.04 10.91 -2.38
C LEU A 9 -31.91 12.09 -2.84
N ILE A 10 -32.91 12.45 -2.03
CA ILE A 10 -33.75 13.63 -2.27
C ILE A 10 -32.90 14.89 -2.13
N SER A 11 -32.05 15.02 -1.11
CA SER A 11 -31.20 16.21 -0.96
C SER A 11 -30.17 16.35 -2.11
N GLU A 12 -29.49 15.27 -2.49
CA GLU A 12 -28.52 15.28 -3.60
C GLU A 12 -29.17 15.65 -4.95
N ASN A 13 -30.42 15.27 -5.18
CA ASN A 13 -31.17 15.60 -6.41
C ASN A 13 -31.82 16.99 -6.39
N THR A 14 -31.97 17.61 -5.21
CA THR A 14 -32.64 18.90 -4.99
C THR A 14 -31.69 20.07 -4.72
N LEU A 15 -30.41 19.79 -4.48
CA LEU A 15 -29.36 20.80 -4.33
C LEU A 15 -28.75 21.21 -5.66
N ALA A 16 -28.47 22.50 -5.80
CA ALA A 16 -27.81 23.05 -6.98
C ALA A 16 -26.35 22.60 -7.03
N ILE A 17 -25.92 22.08 -8.18
CA ILE A 17 -24.55 21.63 -8.38
C ILE A 17 -23.66 22.86 -8.57
N GLY A 18 -22.56 22.94 -7.83
CA GLY A 18 -21.69 24.13 -7.81
C GLY A 18 -21.09 24.54 -9.16
N SER A 19 -20.94 23.60 -10.12
CA SER A 19 -20.35 23.88 -11.44
C SER A 19 -21.30 24.60 -12.40
N HIS A 20 -22.59 24.24 -12.42
CA HIS A 20 -23.57 24.80 -13.36
C HIS A 20 -24.77 25.46 -12.68
N ARG A 21 -24.78 25.51 -11.34
CA ARG A 21 -25.80 26.16 -10.49
C ARG A 21 -27.24 25.71 -10.78
N SER A 22 -27.41 24.49 -11.28
CA SER A 22 -28.73 23.88 -11.50
C SER A 22 -28.83 22.57 -10.73
N THR A 23 -30.06 22.16 -10.46
CA THR A 23 -30.35 20.90 -9.80
C THR A 23 -30.41 19.75 -10.80
N TRP A 24 -30.03 18.53 -10.40
CA TRP A 24 -30.24 17.34 -11.23
C TRP A 24 -31.71 17.17 -11.61
N PHE A 25 -32.63 17.36 -10.66
CA PHE A 25 -34.07 17.29 -10.91
C PHE A 25 -34.53 18.31 -11.97
N TYR A 26 -34.02 19.54 -11.90
CA TYR A 26 -34.34 20.59 -12.85
C TYR A 26 -33.84 20.27 -14.26
N LEU A 27 -32.64 19.72 -14.40
CA LEU A 27 -32.09 19.31 -15.70
C LEU A 27 -32.80 18.10 -16.30
N ALA A 28 -33.34 17.21 -15.46
CA ALA A 28 -34.08 16.03 -15.91
C ALA A 28 -35.53 16.38 -16.30
N HIS A 29 -36.19 17.25 -15.54
CA HIS A 29 -37.65 17.48 -15.66
C HIS A 29 -38.02 18.89 -16.14
N GLY A 30 -37.07 19.81 -16.27
CA GLY A 30 -37.28 21.19 -16.73
C GLY A 30 -38.00 22.09 -15.73
N HIS A 31 -38.23 21.62 -14.50
CA HIS A 31 -38.86 22.37 -13.40
C HIS A 31 -38.28 21.92 -12.06
N HIS A 32 -38.35 22.78 -11.05
CA HIS A 32 -37.89 22.44 -9.71
C HIS A 32 -38.95 21.59 -8.99
N PRO A 33 -38.53 20.62 -8.15
CA PRO A 33 -39.47 19.81 -7.40
C PRO A 33 -40.15 20.68 -6.34
N ARG A 34 -41.42 20.37 -6.04
CA ARG A 34 -42.14 21.04 -4.96
C ARG A 34 -41.65 20.49 -3.62
N VAL A 35 -40.93 21.32 -2.88
CA VAL A 35 -40.49 21.04 -1.51
C VAL A 35 -41.40 21.76 -0.51
N PRO A 36 -41.50 21.31 0.75
CA PRO A 36 -42.40 21.92 1.75
C PRO A 36 -42.25 23.44 1.86
N LEU A 37 -41.03 23.96 1.79
CA LEU A 37 -40.77 25.41 1.80
C LEU A 37 -41.39 26.14 0.60
N THR A 38 -41.38 25.54 -0.59
CA THR A 38 -41.99 26.13 -1.80
C THR A 38 -43.52 26.08 -1.80
N MET A 39 -44.14 25.26 -0.95
CA MET A 39 -45.59 25.23 -0.79
C MET A 39 -46.12 26.36 0.11
N LEU A 40 -45.24 26.94 0.95
CA LEU A 40 -45.57 28.04 1.86
C LEU A 40 -45.51 29.41 1.17
N VAL A 41 -44.94 29.50 -0.02
CA VAL A 41 -44.84 30.74 -0.80
C VAL A 41 -46.11 30.90 -1.66
N PRO A 42 -46.91 31.96 -1.47
CA PRO A 42 -48.04 32.27 -2.35
C PRO A 42 -47.57 32.41 -3.79
N ARG A 43 -48.27 31.81 -4.75
CA ARG A 43 -47.97 32.04 -6.17
C ARG A 43 -48.53 33.40 -6.57
N ASP A 44 -47.71 34.22 -7.21
CA ASP A 44 -48.22 35.31 -8.03
C ASP A 44 -49.07 34.68 -9.15
N THR A 45 -50.36 35.00 -9.13
CA THR A 45 -51.39 34.35 -9.97
C THR A 45 -51.48 35.03 -11.33
N GLU A 46 -50.41 34.92 -12.12
CA GLU A 46 -50.51 35.05 -13.57
C GLU A 46 -50.01 33.75 -14.21
N SER A 47 -50.85 32.72 -14.17
CA SER A 47 -50.54 31.42 -14.77
C SER A 47 -50.72 31.46 -16.28
N THR A 48 -49.89 32.24 -16.98
CA THR A 48 -49.70 32.04 -18.41
C THR A 48 -48.84 30.80 -18.56
N SER A 49 -49.46 29.67 -18.94
CA SER A 49 -48.73 28.46 -19.29
C SER A 49 -47.74 28.79 -20.40
N GLU A 50 -46.45 28.51 -20.17
CA GLU A 50 -45.45 28.67 -21.21
C GLU A 50 -45.82 27.81 -22.42
N PRO A 51 -45.73 28.34 -23.66
CA PRO A 51 -45.91 27.54 -24.86
C PRO A 51 -44.94 26.36 -24.89
N ALA A 52 -45.41 25.18 -25.27
CA ALA A 52 -44.60 23.94 -25.25
C ALA A 52 -43.28 24.06 -26.01
N HIS A 53 -43.25 24.83 -27.11
CA HIS A 53 -42.04 25.07 -27.89
C HIS A 53 -41.00 25.90 -27.13
N ALA A 54 -41.43 26.89 -26.34
CA ALA A 54 -40.56 27.73 -25.52
C ALA A 54 -39.96 26.92 -24.36
N PHE A 55 -40.78 26.08 -23.72
CA PHE A 55 -40.35 25.16 -22.66
C PHE A 55 -39.23 24.23 -23.15
N VAL A 56 -39.45 23.53 -24.27
CA VAL A 56 -38.46 22.60 -24.84
C VAL A 56 -37.16 23.33 -25.20
N LYS A 57 -37.26 24.54 -25.76
CA LYS A 57 -36.09 25.37 -26.11
C LYS A 57 -35.30 25.77 -24.86
N ARG A 58 -35.97 26.15 -23.76
CA ARG A 58 -35.32 26.47 -22.48
C ARG A 58 -34.57 25.27 -21.92
N VAL A 59 -35.25 24.12 -21.79
CA VAL A 59 -34.67 22.91 -21.20
C VAL A 59 -33.46 22.43 -21.98
N ARG A 60 -33.53 22.44 -23.33
CA ARG A 60 -32.38 22.09 -24.19
C ARG A 60 -31.19 23.01 -23.93
N ARG A 61 -31.41 24.33 -23.94
CA ARG A 61 -30.37 25.33 -23.69
C ARG A 61 -29.70 25.16 -22.34
N GLU A 62 -30.48 24.87 -21.29
CA GLU A 62 -29.95 24.69 -19.94
C GLU A 62 -29.19 23.38 -19.78
N ARG A 63 -29.67 22.31 -20.43
CA ARG A 63 -28.95 21.04 -20.50
C ARG A 63 -27.62 21.17 -21.22
N GLU A 64 -27.58 21.87 -22.34
CA GLU A 64 -26.34 22.15 -23.07
C GLU A 64 -25.35 22.93 -22.21
N ARG A 65 -25.80 23.99 -21.53
CA ARG A 65 -24.97 24.75 -20.57
C ARG A 65 -24.44 23.87 -19.44
N ALA A 66 -25.26 23.00 -18.88
CA ALA A 66 -24.84 22.10 -17.81
C ALA A 66 -23.79 21.09 -18.28
N ILE A 67 -23.95 20.52 -19.48
CA ILE A 67 -22.97 19.62 -20.09
C ILE A 67 -21.65 20.35 -20.34
N GLU A 68 -21.70 21.57 -20.85
CA GLU A 68 -20.50 22.38 -21.11
C GLU A 68 -19.77 22.74 -19.81
N ALA A 69 -20.49 23.20 -18.79
CA ALA A 69 -19.93 23.48 -17.47
C ALA A 69 -19.34 22.23 -16.80
N LEU A 70 -19.96 21.06 -17.00
CA LEU A 70 -19.42 19.79 -16.51
C LEU A 70 -18.10 19.43 -17.20
N LYS A 71 -18.02 19.58 -18.53
CA LYS A 71 -16.78 19.39 -19.29
C LYS A 71 -15.68 20.33 -18.80
N GLN A 72 -15.98 21.62 -18.65
CA GLN A 72 -15.01 22.59 -18.13
C GLN A 72 -14.54 22.26 -16.71
N ALA A 73 -15.44 21.78 -15.85
CA ALA A 73 -15.09 21.34 -14.50
C ALA A 73 -14.17 20.11 -14.53
N GLN A 74 -14.48 19.12 -15.39
CA GLN A 74 -13.64 17.94 -15.60
C GLN A 74 -12.26 18.33 -16.14
N ASP A 75 -12.18 19.23 -17.11
CA ASP A 75 -10.91 19.72 -17.67
C ASP A 75 -10.08 20.43 -16.59
N ARG A 76 -10.71 21.27 -15.76
CA ARG A 76 -10.02 21.94 -14.65
C ARG A 76 -9.50 20.93 -13.63
N MET A 77 -10.29 19.91 -13.28
CA MET A 77 -9.87 18.83 -12.40
C MET A 77 -8.71 18.04 -12.99
N ALA A 78 -8.78 17.69 -14.27
CA ALA A 78 -7.72 16.96 -14.98
C ALA A 78 -6.43 17.78 -15.02
N ARG A 79 -6.49 19.06 -15.39
CA ARG A 79 -5.32 19.96 -15.38
C ARG A 79 -4.68 20.05 -13.99
N ASN A 80 -5.49 20.19 -12.94
CA ASN A 80 -4.96 20.29 -11.58
C ASN A 80 -4.35 18.97 -11.09
N ALA A 81 -5.00 17.84 -11.37
CA ALA A 81 -4.48 16.52 -11.02
C ALA A 81 -3.19 16.18 -11.79
N ASN A 82 -3.13 16.51 -13.08
CA ASN A 82 -1.98 16.23 -13.93
C ASN A 82 -0.78 17.17 -13.64
N LYS A 83 -0.99 18.34 -13.01
CA LYS A 83 0.09 19.31 -12.69
C LYS A 83 1.25 18.70 -11.91
N HIS A 84 1.01 17.67 -11.10
CA HIS A 84 2.01 17.02 -10.25
C HIS A 84 2.30 15.58 -10.65
N ARG A 85 1.66 15.10 -11.72
CA ARG A 85 1.86 13.75 -12.21
C ARG A 85 3.15 13.72 -13.02
N ARG A 86 4.10 12.89 -12.59
CA ARG A 86 5.28 12.57 -13.39
C ARG A 86 4.96 11.35 -14.23
N GLU A 87 5.18 11.47 -15.53
CA GLU A 87 5.12 10.32 -16.41
C GLU A 87 6.37 9.48 -16.15
N HIS A 88 6.14 8.28 -15.66
CA HIS A 88 7.14 7.23 -15.63
C HIS A 88 6.67 6.18 -16.64
N THR A 89 7.61 5.52 -17.29
CA THR A 89 7.34 4.37 -18.14
C THR A 89 8.37 3.31 -17.80
N PHE A 90 7.95 2.06 -17.83
CA PHE A 90 8.81 0.92 -17.53
C PHE A 90 8.78 -0.04 -18.70
N GLN A 91 9.91 -0.68 -18.96
CA GLN A 91 10.01 -1.73 -19.96
C GLN A 91 9.96 -3.10 -19.28
N VAL A 92 9.76 -4.13 -20.11
CA VAL A 92 9.96 -5.51 -19.65
C VAL A 92 11.41 -5.63 -19.18
N ASP A 93 11.62 -6.33 -18.06
CA ASP A 93 12.89 -6.54 -17.38
C ASP A 93 13.42 -5.40 -16.50
N ASP A 94 12.74 -4.24 -16.50
CA ASP A 94 13.07 -3.18 -15.55
C ASP A 94 12.85 -3.64 -14.11
N LYS A 95 13.76 -3.21 -13.23
CA LYS A 95 13.63 -3.39 -11.78
C LYS A 95 12.85 -2.22 -11.19
N VAL A 96 11.77 -2.53 -10.48
CA VAL A 96 10.89 -1.51 -9.87
C VAL A 96 10.58 -1.84 -8.42
N TRP A 97 10.48 -0.79 -7.62
CA TRP A 97 10.10 -0.83 -6.21
C TRP A 97 8.59 -0.74 -6.04
N LEU A 98 8.02 -1.64 -5.24
CA LEU A 98 6.58 -1.67 -4.96
C LEU A 98 6.25 -0.94 -3.65
N ALA A 99 5.31 0.00 -3.70
CA ALA A 99 4.86 0.74 -2.51
C ALA A 99 4.17 -0.15 -1.47
N ALA A 100 4.55 0.00 -0.20
CA ALA A 100 4.03 -0.83 0.90
C ALA A 100 2.56 -0.57 1.25
N SER A 101 1.95 0.53 0.78
CA SER A 101 0.59 0.94 1.15
C SER A 101 -0.50 -0.07 0.73
N HIS A 102 -0.23 -0.91 -0.27
CA HIS A 102 -1.18 -1.91 -0.78
C HIS A 102 -0.72 -3.35 -0.54
N VAL A 103 0.38 -3.54 0.20
CA VAL A 103 0.94 -4.87 0.45
C VAL A 103 0.57 -5.32 1.87
N ARG A 104 -0.19 -6.41 1.96
CA ARG A 104 -0.45 -7.09 3.24
C ARG A 104 0.51 -8.27 3.41
N LEU A 105 1.66 -7.97 4.03
CA LEU A 105 2.57 -8.89 4.72
C LEU A 105 1.82 -9.91 5.62
N PRO A 106 2.07 -11.24 5.61
CA PRO A 106 1.78 -12.06 6.78
C PRO A 106 2.42 -11.45 8.05
N HIS A 107 1.80 -11.65 9.21
CA HIS A 107 2.25 -11.05 10.47
C HIS A 107 3.68 -11.45 10.84
N ALA A 108 4.10 -12.67 10.48
CA ALA A 108 5.45 -13.19 10.71
C ALA A 108 6.55 -12.35 10.03
N LEU A 109 6.29 -11.81 8.83
CA LEU A 109 7.23 -10.97 8.08
C LEU A 109 7.07 -9.48 8.41
N THR A 110 6.14 -9.12 9.30
CA THR A 110 5.72 -7.75 9.53
C THR A 110 6.25 -7.24 10.86
N ALA A 111 7.32 -6.44 10.82
CA ALA A 111 7.69 -5.58 11.96
C ALA A 111 6.51 -4.64 12.33
N LYS A 112 6.53 -4.02 13.51
CA LYS A 112 5.51 -3.03 13.90
C LYS A 112 5.32 -2.03 12.75
N ARG A 113 4.09 -1.62 12.44
CA ARG A 113 3.74 -0.74 11.30
C ARG A 113 4.66 0.47 11.10
N LYS A 114 5.24 1.02 12.18
CA LYS A 114 6.19 2.14 12.17
C LYS A 114 7.58 1.80 11.59
N LEU A 115 7.97 0.53 11.60
CA LEU A 115 9.27 0.02 11.15
C LEU A 115 9.16 -0.77 9.83
N GLN A 116 7.99 -0.81 9.21
CA GLN A 116 7.86 -1.43 7.89
C GLN A 116 8.53 -0.55 6.83
N PRO A 117 9.23 -1.16 5.85
CA PRO A 117 9.81 -0.40 4.77
C PRO A 117 8.70 0.25 3.93
N ARG A 118 8.97 1.44 3.40
CA ARG A 118 8.00 2.19 2.59
C ARG A 118 7.81 1.56 1.20
N TYR A 119 8.84 0.86 0.71
CA TYR A 119 8.83 0.13 -0.55
C TYR A 119 9.46 -1.26 -0.34
N TYR A 120 8.93 -2.26 -1.04
CA TYR A 120 9.44 -3.62 -1.06
C TYR A 120 10.12 -3.89 -2.38
N GLY A 121 11.32 -4.47 -2.29
CA GLY A 121 12.11 -5.11 -3.35
C GLY A 121 12.33 -4.30 -4.63
N PRO A 122 13.43 -4.49 -5.35
CA PRO A 122 13.37 -4.36 -6.80
C PRO A 122 12.74 -5.64 -7.37
N PHE A 123 11.49 -5.55 -7.82
CA PHE A 123 10.82 -6.62 -8.58
C PHE A 123 11.00 -6.40 -10.07
N ARG A 124 11.11 -7.49 -10.83
CA ARG A 124 11.23 -7.43 -12.29
C ARG A 124 9.85 -7.23 -12.92
N VAL A 125 9.77 -6.33 -13.90
CA VAL A 125 8.59 -6.21 -14.76
C VAL A 125 8.58 -7.35 -15.76
N THR A 126 7.59 -8.24 -15.67
CA THR A 126 7.43 -9.38 -16.59
C THR A 126 6.68 -9.00 -17.87
N LYS A 127 5.75 -8.05 -17.76
CA LYS A 127 4.91 -7.63 -18.88
C LYS A 127 4.34 -6.23 -18.65
N VAL A 128 4.33 -5.41 -19.70
CA VAL A 128 3.54 -4.17 -19.76
C VAL A 128 2.12 -4.54 -20.18
N VAL A 129 1.13 -4.30 -19.30
CA VAL A 129 -0.29 -4.63 -19.58
C VAL A 129 -0.99 -3.44 -20.22
N SER A 130 -0.69 -2.23 -19.74
CA SER A 130 -1.10 -0.95 -20.31
C SER A 130 -0.13 0.15 -19.88
N ASP A 131 -0.25 1.34 -20.44
CA ASP A 131 0.58 2.52 -20.08
C ASP A 131 0.61 2.80 -18.57
N VAL A 132 -0.43 2.37 -17.86
CA VAL A 132 -0.63 2.63 -16.44
C VAL A 132 -0.57 1.37 -15.57
N ALA A 133 -0.42 0.17 -16.15
CA ALA A 133 -0.44 -1.09 -15.40
C ALA A 133 0.64 -2.08 -15.88
N TYR A 134 1.41 -2.58 -14.93
CA TYR A 134 2.57 -3.45 -15.18
C TYR A 134 2.44 -4.73 -14.35
N LYS A 135 2.80 -5.87 -14.96
CA LYS A 135 2.83 -7.16 -14.28
C LYS A 135 4.23 -7.39 -13.70
N LEU A 136 4.31 -7.57 -12.38
CA LEU A 136 5.55 -7.84 -11.66
C LEU A 136 5.75 -9.33 -11.42
N GLU A 137 7.01 -9.73 -11.33
CA GLU A 137 7.44 -11.01 -10.79
C GLU A 137 7.42 -10.93 -9.26
N LEU A 138 6.32 -11.38 -8.65
CA LEU A 138 6.14 -11.36 -7.21
C LEU A 138 6.35 -12.76 -6.61
N PRO A 139 7.05 -12.86 -5.47
CA PRO A 139 7.13 -14.10 -4.71
C PRO A 139 5.74 -14.59 -4.25
N PRO A 140 5.55 -15.91 -4.08
CA PRO A 140 4.25 -16.49 -3.74
C PRO A 140 3.70 -16.04 -2.37
N HIS A 141 4.56 -15.59 -1.46
CA HIS A 141 4.14 -15.07 -0.14
C HIS A 141 3.51 -13.67 -0.22
N PHE A 142 3.66 -12.94 -1.34
CA PHE A 142 2.94 -11.69 -1.58
C PHE A 142 1.51 -12.00 -2.01
N LYS A 143 0.57 -11.93 -1.07
CA LYS A 143 -0.88 -12.11 -1.33
C LYS A 143 -1.52 -10.89 -2.01
N ILE A 144 -0.91 -10.42 -3.09
CA ILE A 144 -1.38 -9.29 -3.91
C ILE A 144 -1.40 -9.69 -5.38
N HIS A 145 -2.28 -9.04 -6.14
CA HIS A 145 -2.37 -9.29 -7.58
C HIS A 145 -1.09 -8.78 -8.29
N PRO A 146 -0.46 -9.55 -9.19
CA PRO A 146 0.83 -9.19 -9.79
C PRO A 146 0.75 -8.02 -10.77
N VAL A 147 -0.45 -7.65 -11.24
CA VAL A 147 -0.66 -6.45 -12.06
C VAL A 147 -0.88 -5.25 -11.17
N ILE A 148 0.06 -4.31 -11.20
CA ILE A 148 0.12 -3.14 -10.34
C ILE A 148 0.06 -1.86 -11.16
N HIS A 149 -0.69 -0.87 -10.67
CA HIS A 149 -0.77 0.45 -11.28
C HIS A 149 0.51 1.27 -11.05
N ILE A 150 0.92 2.04 -12.05
CA ILE A 150 2.21 2.74 -12.08
C ILE A 150 2.46 3.70 -10.91
N SER A 151 1.39 4.26 -10.32
CA SER A 151 1.49 5.15 -9.15
C SER A 151 2.03 4.46 -7.90
N HIS A 152 2.06 3.13 -7.88
CA HIS A 152 2.60 2.32 -6.78
C HIS A 152 3.98 1.77 -7.09
N LEU A 153 4.53 2.11 -8.25
CA LEU A 153 5.85 1.68 -8.70
C LEU A 153 6.82 2.85 -8.63
N LYS A 154 8.06 2.54 -8.27
CA LYS A 154 9.17 3.49 -8.30
C LYS A 154 10.34 2.84 -9.04
N ALA A 155 10.95 3.57 -9.97
CA ALA A 155 12.13 3.08 -10.69
C ALA A 155 13.25 2.69 -9.72
N ASN A 156 13.90 1.56 -9.95
CA ASN A 156 15.15 1.25 -9.26
C ASN A 156 16.25 2.15 -9.82
N GLN A 157 16.94 2.89 -8.94
CA GLN A 157 18.12 3.67 -9.29
C GLN A 157 19.31 2.95 -8.68
N ASP A 158 20.11 2.28 -9.51
CA ASP A 158 21.34 1.63 -9.06
C ASP A 158 22.39 2.71 -8.80
N GLY A 159 22.42 3.21 -7.55
CA GLY A 159 23.39 4.20 -7.08
C GLY A 159 24.79 3.62 -6.77
N SER A 160 25.09 2.40 -7.24
CA SER A 160 26.39 1.75 -7.05
C SER A 160 27.50 2.48 -7.80
N GLN A 161 27.19 3.07 -8.96
CA GLN A 161 28.10 3.91 -9.74
C GLN A 161 28.40 5.24 -9.04
N ASP A 162 27.39 5.84 -8.40
CA ASP A 162 27.53 7.15 -7.73
C ASP A 162 28.29 7.04 -6.40
N PHE A 163 28.29 5.86 -5.77
CA PHE A 163 28.90 5.62 -4.46
C PHE A 163 29.73 4.32 -4.45
N PRO A 164 30.87 4.27 -5.17
CA PRO A 164 31.68 3.05 -5.31
C PRO A 164 32.27 2.55 -3.99
N SER A 165 32.47 3.44 -3.01
CA SER A 165 32.98 3.09 -1.67
C SER A 165 31.91 2.54 -0.74
N ARG A 166 30.62 2.54 -1.15
CA ARG A 166 29.53 2.05 -0.33
C ARG A 166 29.54 0.52 -0.40
N PRO A 167 29.79 -0.20 0.72
CA PRO A 167 29.71 -1.65 0.70
C PRO A 167 28.31 -2.06 0.28
N GLU A 168 28.22 -3.05 -0.61
CA GLU A 168 26.96 -3.66 -0.99
C GLU A 168 26.33 -4.25 0.28
N TYR A 169 25.30 -3.59 0.80
CA TYR A 169 24.57 -4.09 1.95
C TYR A 169 23.73 -5.28 1.51
N LYS A 170 24.31 -6.48 1.64
CA LYS A 170 23.55 -7.72 1.56
C LYS A 170 22.74 -7.78 2.84
N SER A 171 21.42 -7.62 2.77
CA SER A 171 20.58 -8.02 3.89
C SER A 171 20.83 -9.51 4.16
N PRO A 172 20.78 -9.97 5.44
CA PRO A 172 20.65 -11.39 5.74
C PRO A 172 19.57 -11.97 4.81
N PRO A 173 19.83 -13.11 4.14
CA PRO A 173 18.90 -13.59 3.14
C PRO A 173 17.58 -13.81 3.86
N PRO A 174 16.43 -13.56 3.19
CA PRO A 174 15.18 -14.11 3.69
C PRO A 174 15.40 -15.61 3.93
N ALA A 175 14.89 -16.13 5.05
CA ALA A 175 15.08 -17.51 5.47
C ALA A 175 14.90 -18.47 4.29
N ILE A 176 15.80 -19.46 4.17
CA ILE A 176 15.69 -20.49 3.14
C ILE A 176 14.46 -21.32 3.49
N ILE A 177 13.44 -21.28 2.63
CA ILE A 177 12.25 -22.12 2.76
C ILE A 177 12.61 -23.50 2.21
N VAL A 178 12.82 -24.48 3.08
CA VAL A 178 12.97 -25.89 2.68
C VAL A 178 11.65 -26.60 2.97
N GLY A 179 10.84 -26.82 1.93
CA GLY A 179 9.55 -27.52 2.00
C GLY A 179 8.46 -26.88 1.14
N GLU A 180 7.51 -27.70 0.67
CA GLU A 180 6.32 -27.23 -0.06
C GLU A 180 5.14 -27.04 0.92
N GLY A 181 4.63 -25.81 1.06
CA GLY A 181 3.37 -25.52 1.77
C GLY A 181 3.49 -24.90 3.17
N GLU A 182 2.54 -25.19 4.06
CA GLU A 182 2.35 -24.55 5.37
C GLU A 182 3.39 -24.96 6.45
N THR A 183 4.29 -25.89 6.13
CA THR A 183 5.42 -26.36 6.96
C THR A 183 6.76 -25.80 6.48
N ALA A 184 6.75 -24.55 6.02
CA ALA A 184 7.98 -23.80 5.71
C ALA A 184 8.70 -23.45 7.02
N GLU A 185 9.73 -24.23 7.37
CA GLU A 185 10.60 -23.95 8.51
C GLU A 185 11.76 -23.04 8.08
N GLU A 186 12.00 -21.98 8.86
CA GLU A 186 12.94 -20.91 8.56
C GLU A 186 14.33 -21.23 9.14
N TYR A 187 15.30 -21.65 8.31
CA TYR A 187 16.67 -21.93 8.77
C TYR A 187 17.64 -20.79 8.42
N PHE A 188 18.52 -20.45 9.36
CA PHE A 188 19.63 -19.50 9.18
C PHE A 188 20.97 -20.19 9.46
N SER A 189 21.98 -19.99 8.60
CA SER A 189 23.35 -20.47 8.89
C SER A 189 24.03 -19.54 9.90
N VAL A 190 24.30 -20.08 11.10
CA VAL A 190 25.02 -19.37 12.15
C VAL A 190 26.52 -19.58 11.98
N GLY A 191 27.26 -18.48 11.80
CA GLY A 191 28.72 -18.53 11.67
C GLY A 191 29.42 -18.68 13.03
N ALA A 192 29.07 -17.87 14.03
CA ALA A 192 29.68 -17.96 15.36
C ALA A 192 28.85 -17.25 16.44
N ILE A 193 29.00 -17.68 17.70
CA ILE A 193 28.54 -16.93 18.87
C ILE A 193 29.65 -15.96 19.30
N ARG A 194 29.32 -14.67 19.42
CA ARG A 194 30.26 -13.60 19.78
C ARG A 194 30.17 -13.19 21.24
N ASN A 195 28.99 -13.25 21.83
CA ASN A 195 28.74 -12.85 23.22
C ASN A 195 27.50 -13.58 23.77
N HIS A 196 27.32 -13.56 25.09
CA HIS A 196 26.10 -14.04 25.74
C HIS A 196 25.66 -13.06 26.84
N LYS A 197 24.36 -13.05 27.14
CA LYS A 197 23.80 -12.31 28.28
C LYS A 197 22.59 -13.03 28.85
N TYR A 198 22.29 -12.72 30.10
CA TYR A 198 21.04 -13.13 30.74
C TYR A 198 20.04 -11.98 30.72
N VAL A 199 18.79 -12.29 30.38
CA VAL A 199 17.67 -11.34 30.36
C VAL A 199 16.54 -11.90 31.21
N GLY A 200 15.90 -11.05 32.01
CA GLY A 200 14.82 -11.45 32.93
C GLY A 200 15.30 -11.70 34.36
N LYS A 201 14.36 -12.03 35.25
CA LYS A 201 14.61 -12.27 36.68
C LYS A 201 13.93 -13.57 37.15
N GLY A 202 14.54 -14.25 38.11
CA GLY A 202 13.99 -15.46 38.73
C GLY A 202 13.76 -16.60 37.72
N ARG A 203 12.58 -17.22 37.77
CA ARG A 203 12.18 -18.33 36.86
C ARG A 203 12.12 -17.94 35.38
N ASN A 204 12.06 -16.65 35.06
CA ASN A 204 12.02 -16.14 33.68
C ASN A 204 13.40 -15.68 33.18
N ARG A 205 14.49 -16.01 33.88
CA ARG A 205 15.85 -15.71 33.42
C ARG A 205 16.16 -16.56 32.19
N GLN A 206 16.37 -15.90 31.06
CA GLN A 206 16.68 -16.53 29.77
C GLN A 206 18.06 -16.12 29.30
N ARG A 207 18.82 -17.09 28.78
CA ARG A 207 20.10 -16.88 28.13
C ARG A 207 19.88 -16.46 26.68
N LYS A 208 20.56 -15.40 26.27
CA LYS A 208 20.60 -14.93 24.88
C LYS A 208 22.03 -14.88 24.38
N PHE A 209 22.20 -15.23 23.12
CA PHE A 209 23.48 -15.22 22.42
C PHE A 209 23.50 -14.12 21.36
N TRP A 210 24.64 -13.46 21.23
CA TRP A 210 24.92 -12.51 20.16
C TRP A 210 25.50 -13.30 19.00
N ILE A 211 24.67 -13.50 17.99
CA ILE A 211 24.95 -14.37 16.86
C ILE A 211 25.58 -13.56 15.75
N GLN A 212 26.71 -14.06 15.24
CA GLN A 212 27.24 -13.68 13.95
C GLN A 212 26.77 -14.67 12.90
N TRP A 213 26.06 -14.15 11.90
CA TRP A 213 25.54 -14.94 10.78
C TRP A 213 26.65 -15.22 9.77
N GLU A 214 26.64 -16.41 9.19
CA GLU A 214 27.61 -16.78 8.17
C GLU A 214 27.39 -15.93 6.91
N GLY A 215 28.46 -15.31 6.39
CA GLY A 215 28.40 -14.44 5.21
C GLY A 215 27.99 -12.99 5.48
N TYR A 216 27.77 -12.59 6.74
CA TYR A 216 27.38 -11.23 7.14
C TYR A 216 28.38 -10.57 8.09
N GLY A 217 28.42 -9.24 8.06
CA GLY A 217 29.31 -8.46 8.93
C GLY A 217 28.75 -8.28 10.34
N GLU A 218 29.56 -7.74 11.25
CA GLU A 218 29.19 -7.57 12.65
C GLU A 218 27.98 -6.66 12.87
N GLN A 219 27.69 -5.79 11.92
CA GLN A 219 26.53 -4.90 11.94
C GLN A 219 25.17 -5.63 11.88
N ASP A 220 25.15 -6.86 11.35
CA ASP A 220 23.95 -7.68 11.18
C ASP A 220 23.76 -8.69 12.32
N ASN A 221 24.65 -8.66 13.31
CA ASN A 221 24.56 -9.54 14.46
C ASN A 221 23.28 -9.28 15.26
N THR A 222 22.65 -10.34 15.77
CA THR A 222 21.40 -10.22 16.52
C THR A 222 21.40 -11.06 17.80
N TRP A 223 20.57 -10.64 18.77
CA TRP A 223 20.36 -11.39 20.02
C TRP A 223 19.24 -12.41 19.84
N LYS A 224 19.57 -13.70 19.85
CA LYS A 224 18.58 -14.80 19.87
C LYS A 224 18.63 -15.53 21.20
N SER A 225 17.49 -16.02 21.67
CA SER A 225 17.49 -16.91 22.84
C SER A 225 17.93 -18.31 22.43
N GLU A 226 18.42 -19.09 23.38
CA GLU A 226 18.74 -20.49 23.15
C GLU A 226 17.54 -21.32 22.70
N ARG A 227 16.33 -20.97 23.16
CA ARG A 227 15.10 -21.62 22.71
C ARG A 227 14.82 -21.30 21.24
N ASP A 228 14.98 -20.05 20.84
CA ASP A 228 14.78 -19.64 19.44
C ASP A 228 15.81 -20.34 18.53
N LEU A 229 17.06 -20.44 18.98
CA LEU A 229 18.11 -21.15 18.24
C LEU A 229 17.80 -22.63 18.00
N ARG A 230 17.22 -23.31 18.98
CA ARG A 230 16.81 -24.72 18.87
C ARG A 230 15.52 -24.93 18.08
N ILE A 231 14.75 -23.87 17.84
CA ILE A 231 13.63 -23.89 16.88
C ILE A 231 14.17 -23.71 15.47
N ASP A 232 15.12 -22.78 15.30
CA ASP A 232 15.66 -22.39 14.00
C ASP A 232 16.77 -23.34 13.49
N MET A 233 17.27 -24.25 14.32
CA MET A 233 18.41 -25.14 14.02
C MET A 233 18.32 -26.47 14.77
N GLU A 234 18.99 -27.50 14.25
CA GLU A 234 19.12 -28.78 14.93
C GLU A 234 19.92 -28.66 16.24
N ASP A 235 19.45 -29.32 17.30
CA ASP A 235 19.99 -29.21 18.67
C ASP A 235 21.52 -29.44 18.74
N HIS A 236 22.04 -30.39 17.98
CA HIS A 236 23.47 -30.72 18.00
C HIS A 236 24.36 -29.62 17.41
N LEU A 237 23.84 -28.84 16.44
CA LEU A 237 24.55 -27.69 15.89
C LEU A 237 24.62 -26.55 16.90
N VAL A 238 23.52 -26.32 17.63
CA VAL A 238 23.46 -25.33 18.71
C VAL A 238 24.46 -25.68 19.81
N ASP A 239 24.51 -26.95 20.23
CA ASP A 239 25.43 -27.40 21.26
C ASP A 239 26.91 -27.28 20.81
N SER A 240 27.20 -27.58 19.53
CA SER A 240 28.53 -27.36 18.94
C SER A 240 28.95 -25.89 18.98
N LEU A 241 28.07 -24.98 18.59
CA LEU A 241 28.33 -23.53 18.59
C LEU A 241 28.55 -22.98 20.01
N ILE A 242 27.77 -23.47 20.97
CA ILE A 242 27.93 -23.09 22.38
C ILE A 242 29.25 -23.63 22.93
N SER A 243 29.61 -24.88 22.60
CA SER A 243 30.88 -25.49 23.02
C SER A 243 32.08 -24.73 22.47
N ASP A 244 32.09 -24.42 21.16
CA ASP A 244 33.16 -23.63 20.53
C ASP A 244 33.30 -22.24 21.18
N TYR A 245 32.17 -21.58 21.46
CA TYR A 245 32.18 -20.31 22.17
C TYR A 245 32.77 -20.39 23.59
N VAL A 246 32.41 -21.43 24.35
CA VAL A 246 32.97 -21.66 25.70
C VAL A 246 34.46 -21.94 25.64
N GLN A 247 34.91 -22.76 24.69
CA GLN A 247 36.33 -23.05 24.50
C GLN A 247 37.12 -21.78 24.14
N ARG A 248 36.55 -20.93 23.28
CA ARG A 248 37.18 -19.68 22.84
C ARG A 248 37.23 -18.59 23.91
N THR A 249 36.18 -18.48 24.75
CA THR A 249 36.03 -17.35 25.69
C THR A 249 36.21 -17.73 27.17
N GLY A 250 36.27 -19.02 27.49
CA GLY A 250 36.28 -19.51 28.88
C GLY A 250 34.99 -19.20 29.65
N ALA A 251 33.91 -18.84 28.95
CA ALA A 251 32.66 -18.43 29.57
C ALA A 251 32.03 -19.57 30.37
N LYS A 252 31.67 -19.30 31.64
CA LYS A 252 30.87 -20.20 32.47
C LYS A 252 29.44 -19.72 32.50
N PHE A 253 28.52 -20.63 32.22
CA PHE A 253 27.09 -20.36 32.27
C PHE A 253 26.56 -20.73 33.66
N GLU A 254 26.33 -19.71 34.50
CA GLU A 254 25.70 -19.85 35.83
C GLU A 254 24.20 -19.55 35.79
#